data_AF-A0A9P9DG27-F1
#
_entry.id   AF-A0A9P9DG27-F1
#
_cell.length_a   1.000
_cell.length_b   1.000
_cell.length_c   1.000
_cell.angle_alpha   90.00
_cell.angle_beta   90.00
_cell.angle_gamma   90.00
#
_symmetry.space_group_name_H-M   'P 1'
#
loop_
_entity.id
_entity.type
_entity.pdbx_description
1 polymer ?
#
loop_
_entity_poly.entity_id
_entity_poly.type
_entity_poly.pdbx_seq_one_letter_code
_entity_poly.pdbx_strand_id
1 'polypeptide(L)'
;MTQASTGGELTRPSQARDCQLSLPEIRSRLDQFTRQAYQDYILASPRPAALHTLTHLNVLRALGDNAAALDSTSPGLRPTALQTTVRHHPWIDLFPVPQVRNCFIRISAGGYEDELCVDLVDVEESDEEKPKLIVWGNPSDPRAWEGTVPFLRKWGWVVRGCQELFDATNHWRETRGERKLRF
;
A
#
# COMPACT_ATOMS: atom_id res chain seq x y z
N MET A 1 -21.12 48.55 -31.39
CA MET A 1 -20.83 48.20 -29.98
C MET A 1 -19.86 47.03 -29.98
N THR A 2 -18.95 47.06 -29.01
CA THR A 2 -17.60 46.49 -28.93
C THR A 2 -17.53 44.96 -28.81
N GLN A 3 -16.40 44.38 -29.23
CA GLN A 3 -15.97 42.98 -29.04
C GLN A 3 -15.62 42.63 -27.57
N ALA A 4 -15.30 41.32 -27.38
CA ALA A 4 -14.58 40.64 -26.28
C ALA A 4 -15.48 40.03 -25.19
N SER A 5 -15.22 38.85 -24.61
CA SER A 5 -14.11 37.91 -24.74
C SER A 5 -14.53 36.55 -24.16
N THR A 6 -13.91 35.51 -24.70
CA THR A 6 -13.68 34.16 -24.17
C THR A 6 -13.45 34.08 -22.65
N GLY A 7 -13.95 33.00 -22.03
CA GLY A 7 -13.55 32.61 -20.68
C GLY A 7 -14.43 31.52 -20.09
N GLY A 8 -14.46 30.33 -20.70
CA GLY A 8 -15.01 29.15 -20.05
C GLY A 8 -14.18 28.84 -18.81
N GLU A 9 -14.75 29.10 -17.64
CA GLU A 9 -14.16 28.81 -16.34
C GLU A 9 -14.08 27.29 -16.18
N LEU A 10 -12.91 26.70 -16.48
CA LEU A 10 -12.57 25.35 -16.07
C LEU A 10 -12.57 25.33 -14.54
N THR A 11 -13.68 24.90 -13.95
CA THR A 11 -13.77 24.54 -12.54
C THR A 11 -12.85 23.35 -12.28
N ARG A 12 -11.71 23.70 -11.68
CA ARG A 12 -10.68 22.96 -10.93
C ARG A 12 -10.70 21.42 -10.96
N PRO A 13 -9.54 20.77 -11.13
CA PRO A 13 -9.42 19.32 -11.05
C PRO A 13 -9.85 18.81 -9.67
N SER A 14 -10.54 17.67 -9.71
CA SER A 14 -11.06 16.93 -8.56
C SER A 14 -10.06 16.89 -7.41
N GLN A 15 -10.50 17.40 -6.26
CA GLN A 15 -9.86 17.25 -4.96
C GLN A 15 -9.33 15.82 -4.83
N ALA A 16 -8.00 15.71 -4.71
CA ALA A 16 -7.38 14.59 -4.03
C ALA A 16 -8.12 14.49 -2.69
N ARG A 17 -8.96 13.45 -2.51
CA ARG A 17 -9.59 13.20 -1.22
C ARG A 17 -8.44 12.97 -0.26
N ASP A 18 -8.29 13.91 0.68
CA ASP A 18 -7.24 13.94 1.67
C ASP A 18 -7.00 12.53 2.22
N CYS A 19 -5.76 12.06 2.07
CA CYS A 19 -5.33 10.82 2.70
C CYS A 19 -5.67 10.94 4.19
N GLN A 20 -6.55 10.07 4.71
CA GLN A 20 -7.04 10.16 6.10
C GLN A 20 -5.90 10.07 7.12
N LEU A 21 -4.75 9.54 6.72
CA LEU A 21 -3.50 9.50 7.50
C LEU A 21 -2.88 10.89 7.75
N SER A 22 -3.34 11.92 7.03
CA SER A 22 -2.91 13.31 7.23
C SER A 22 -3.58 13.98 8.43
N LEU A 23 -4.64 13.38 8.99
CA LEU A 23 -5.32 13.91 10.18
C LEU A 23 -4.41 13.80 11.42
N PRO A 24 -4.13 14.92 12.13
CA PRO A 24 -3.23 14.93 13.28
C PRO A 24 -3.62 13.95 14.39
N GLU A 25 -4.92 13.74 14.63
CA GLU A 25 -5.39 12.80 15.66
C GLU A 25 -5.10 11.34 15.29
N ILE A 26 -5.29 10.97 14.02
CA ILE A 26 -4.97 9.63 13.52
C ILE A 26 -3.48 9.42 13.64
N ARG A 27 -2.66 10.34 13.14
CA ARG A 27 -1.20 10.27 13.27
C ARG A 27 -0.73 10.11 14.71
N SER A 28 -1.28 10.91 15.64
CA SER A 28 -0.97 10.82 17.06
C SER A 28 -1.32 9.45 17.67
N ARG A 29 -2.46 8.87 17.28
CA ARG A 29 -2.86 7.51 17.68
C ARG A 29 -1.91 6.45 17.16
N LEU A 30 -1.51 6.52 15.88
CA LEU A 30 -0.55 5.57 15.29
C LEU A 30 0.83 5.68 15.97
N ASP A 31 1.28 6.91 16.27
CA ASP A 31 2.52 7.16 17.00
C ASP A 31 2.47 6.66 18.45
N GLN A 32 1.32 6.80 19.12
CA GLN A 32 1.12 6.25 20.46
C GLN A 32 1.16 4.72 20.43
N PHE A 33 0.47 4.09 19.47
CA PHE A 33 0.47 2.64 19.33
C PHE A 33 1.88 2.09 19.09
N THR A 34 2.64 2.71 18.18
CA THR A 34 4.03 2.33 17.88
C THR A 34 4.91 2.40 19.12
N ARG A 35 4.78 3.49 19.91
CA ARG A 35 5.50 3.65 21.17
C ARG A 35 5.13 2.58 22.19
N GLN A 36 3.84 2.29 22.35
CA GLN A 36 3.37 1.26 23.29
C GLN A 36 3.89 -0.13 22.90
N ALA A 37 3.79 -0.50 21.62
CA ALA A 37 4.26 -1.80 21.16
C ALA A 37 5.77 -1.98 21.40
N TYR A 38 6.56 -0.92 21.24
CA TYR A 38 8.00 -0.94 21.54
C TYR A 38 8.27 -1.03 23.06
N GLN A 39 7.50 -0.33 23.88
CA GLN A 39 7.57 -0.45 25.33
C GLN A 39 7.25 -1.86 25.81
N ASP A 40 6.16 -2.46 25.31
CA ASP A 40 5.75 -3.84 25.59
C ASP A 40 6.88 -4.83 25.25
N TYR A 41 7.54 -4.63 24.11
CA TYR A 41 8.70 -5.44 23.70
C TYR A 41 9.88 -5.32 24.67
N ILE A 42 10.29 -4.10 25.04
CA ILE A 42 11.39 -3.87 26.00
C ILE A 42 11.08 -4.51 27.35
N LEU A 43 9.83 -4.42 27.79
CA LEU A 43 9.37 -4.97 29.06
C LEU A 43 9.15 -6.50 29.01
N ALA A 44 9.58 -7.17 27.94
CA ALA A 44 9.40 -8.61 27.72
C ALA A 44 7.93 -9.08 27.81
N SER A 45 7.00 -8.19 27.52
CA SER A 45 5.56 -8.45 27.47
C SER A 45 4.96 -8.12 26.09
N PRO A 46 5.58 -8.54 24.96
CA PRO A 46 5.05 -8.21 23.64
C PRO A 46 3.68 -8.85 23.44
N ARG A 47 2.71 -8.04 22.98
CA ARG A 47 1.38 -8.53 22.61
C ARG A 47 1.42 -9.10 21.18
N PRO A 48 1.16 -10.40 20.94
CA PRO A 48 1.20 -10.96 19.60
C PRO A 48 0.23 -10.26 18.63
N ALA A 49 -0.96 -9.88 19.10
CA ALA A 49 -1.94 -9.12 18.34
C ALA A 49 -1.38 -7.79 17.80
N ALA A 50 -0.50 -7.13 18.57
CA ALA A 50 0.10 -5.87 18.16
C ALA A 50 1.00 -6.01 16.93
N LEU A 51 1.56 -7.20 16.66
CA LEU A 51 2.37 -7.45 15.47
C LEU A 51 1.53 -7.32 14.18
N HIS A 52 0.26 -7.73 14.22
CA HIS A 52 -0.63 -7.61 13.06
C HIS A 52 -0.86 -6.15 12.71
N THR A 53 -1.22 -5.34 13.71
CA THR A 53 -1.39 -3.89 13.59
C THR A 53 -0.09 -3.18 13.18
N LEU A 54 1.06 -3.54 13.77
CA LEU A 54 2.37 -2.99 13.39
C LEU A 54 2.71 -3.28 11.92
N THR A 55 2.34 -4.46 11.41
CA THR A 55 2.57 -4.78 10.00
C THR A 55 1.80 -3.83 9.09
N HIS A 56 0.52 -3.56 9.39
CA HIS A 56 -0.30 -2.65 8.60
C HIS A 56 0.19 -1.20 8.72
N LEU A 57 0.61 -0.78 9.92
CA LEU A 57 1.27 0.51 10.14
C LEU A 57 2.53 0.68 9.29
N ASN A 58 3.36 -0.37 9.18
CA ASN A 58 4.56 -0.33 8.37
C ASN A 58 4.23 -0.17 6.88
N VAL A 59 3.20 -0.87 6.39
CA VAL A 59 2.70 -0.68 5.01
C VAL A 59 2.21 0.74 4.81
N LEU A 60 1.39 1.27 5.72
CA LEU A 60 0.91 2.65 5.62
C LEU A 60 2.03 3.68 5.57
N ARG A 61 3.04 3.51 6.44
CA ARG A 61 4.21 4.39 6.46
C ARG A 61 4.98 4.31 5.15
N ALA A 62 5.19 3.09 4.63
CA ALA A 62 5.83 2.86 3.34
C ALA A 62 5.08 3.56 2.18
N LEU A 63 3.75 3.50 2.18
CA LEU A 63 2.93 4.22 1.20
C LEU A 63 3.07 5.73 1.35
N GLY A 64 3.11 6.26 2.58
CA GLY A 64 3.36 7.67 2.85
C GLY A 64 4.74 8.16 2.39
N ASP A 65 5.78 7.35 2.61
CA ASP A 65 7.14 7.63 2.14
C ASP A 65 7.20 7.63 0.61
N ASN A 66 6.53 6.67 -0.04
CA ASN A 66 6.42 6.64 -1.49
C ASN A 66 5.61 7.82 -2.02
N ALA A 67 4.58 8.29 -1.32
CA ALA A 67 3.80 9.48 -1.69
C ALA A 67 4.68 10.74 -1.72
N ALA A 68 5.53 10.91 -0.71
CA ALA A 68 6.53 11.98 -0.69
C ALA A 68 7.58 11.86 -1.82
N ALA A 69 7.80 10.64 -2.31
CA ALA A 69 8.73 10.35 -3.40
C ALA A 69 8.10 10.39 -4.80
N LEU A 70 6.76 10.44 -4.94
CA LEU A 70 6.06 10.45 -6.24
C LEU A 70 6.53 11.59 -7.16
N ASP A 71 7.02 12.69 -6.58
CA ASP A 71 7.49 13.86 -7.30
C ASP A 71 9.00 13.80 -7.65
N SER A 72 9.69 12.69 -7.38
CA SER A 72 11.15 12.57 -7.51
C SER A 72 11.61 11.20 -8.04
N THR A 73 12.47 11.22 -9.07
CA THR A 73 13.54 10.26 -9.48
C THR A 73 13.45 8.73 -9.33
N SER A 74 12.53 8.15 -8.55
CA SER A 74 12.44 6.73 -8.25
C SER A 74 11.88 5.95 -9.44
N PRO A 75 12.66 5.05 -10.08
CA PRO A 75 12.21 4.30 -11.24
C PRO A 75 10.97 3.44 -10.97
N GLY A 76 10.82 2.89 -9.76
CA GLY A 76 9.72 2.00 -9.37
C GLY A 76 8.35 2.69 -9.29
N LEU A 77 8.34 4.00 -8.99
CA LEU A 77 7.11 4.77 -8.81
C LEU A 77 6.62 5.46 -10.10
N ARG A 78 7.38 5.41 -11.19
CA ARG A 78 6.97 6.01 -12.47
C ARG A 78 5.61 5.47 -12.94
N PRO A 79 4.69 6.31 -13.44
CA PRO A 79 3.40 5.85 -13.96
C PRO A 79 3.56 4.86 -15.11
N THR A 80 2.73 3.81 -15.13
CA THR A 80 2.60 2.89 -16.25
C THR A 80 1.66 3.46 -17.33
N ALA A 81 1.72 2.90 -18.53
CA ALA A 81 0.77 3.26 -19.60
C ALA A 81 -0.70 3.07 -19.18
N LEU A 82 -0.99 2.04 -18.37
CA LEU A 82 -2.36 1.79 -17.88
C LEU A 82 -2.81 2.87 -16.89
N GLN A 83 -1.93 3.31 -15.98
CA GLN A 83 -2.22 4.40 -15.04
C GLN A 83 -2.55 5.72 -15.75
N THR A 84 -1.92 5.98 -16.89
CA THR A 84 -2.19 7.20 -17.68
C THR A 84 -3.49 7.16 -18.47
N THR A 85 -4.12 5.98 -18.62
CA THR A 85 -5.28 5.79 -19.51
C THR A 85 -6.55 5.39 -18.76
N VAL A 86 -6.42 4.80 -17.57
CA VAL A 86 -7.55 4.31 -16.77
C VAL A 86 -7.65 5.11 -15.47
N ARG A 87 -8.82 5.67 -15.18
CA ARG A 87 -9.09 6.28 -13.86
C ARG A 87 -9.03 5.21 -12.79
N HIS A 88 -8.30 5.48 -11.71
CA HIS A 88 -8.11 4.59 -10.58
C HIS A 88 -7.89 5.41 -9.29
N HIS A 89 -7.89 4.75 -8.13
CA HIS A 89 -7.68 5.43 -6.86
C HIS A 89 -6.18 5.74 -6.65
N PRO A 90 -5.80 6.98 -6.26
CA PRO A 90 -4.39 7.39 -6.14
C PRO A 90 -3.52 6.56 -5.19
N TRP A 91 -4.10 5.82 -4.24
CA TRP A 91 -3.31 4.99 -3.32
C TRP A 91 -2.62 3.83 -4.05
N ILE A 92 -3.12 3.42 -5.22
CA ILE A 92 -2.51 2.40 -6.07
C ILE A 92 -1.16 2.90 -6.62
N ASP A 93 -1.00 4.21 -6.85
CA ASP A 93 0.25 4.77 -7.38
C ASP A 93 1.45 4.60 -6.45
N LEU A 94 1.18 4.36 -5.16
CA LEU A 94 2.14 4.29 -4.07
C LEU A 94 2.90 2.95 -3.98
N PHE A 95 2.54 1.94 -4.78
CA PHE A 95 3.27 0.68 -4.81
C PHE A 95 4.45 0.75 -5.79
N PRO A 96 5.66 0.32 -5.39
CA PRO A 96 6.83 0.41 -6.25
C PRO A 96 6.87 -0.64 -7.36
N VAL A 97 5.94 -1.60 -7.36
CA VAL A 97 5.89 -2.70 -8.34
C VAL A 97 4.91 -2.34 -9.47
N PRO A 98 5.39 -1.99 -10.69
CA PRO A 98 4.51 -1.52 -11.77
C PRO A 98 3.41 -2.53 -12.15
N GLN A 99 3.75 -3.82 -12.11
CA GLN A 99 2.78 -4.86 -12.46
C GLN A 99 1.69 -5.05 -11.39
N VAL A 100 2.02 -4.88 -10.10
CA VAL A 100 1.00 -4.90 -9.02
C VAL A 100 0.00 -3.76 -9.24
N ARG A 101 0.48 -2.56 -9.55
CA ARG A 101 -0.39 -1.40 -9.85
C ARG A 101 -1.32 -1.69 -11.01
N ASN A 102 -0.80 -2.24 -12.10
CA ASN A 102 -1.63 -2.64 -13.25
C ASN A 102 -2.68 -3.70 -12.88
N CYS A 103 -2.32 -4.68 -12.03
CA CYS A 103 -3.25 -5.68 -11.54
C CYS A 103 -4.38 -5.05 -10.72
N PHE A 104 -4.06 -4.12 -9.81
CA PHE A 104 -5.05 -3.43 -8.98
C PHE A 104 -6.00 -2.55 -9.80
N ILE A 105 -5.48 -1.80 -10.79
CA ILE A 105 -6.30 -0.97 -11.69
C ILE A 105 -7.31 -1.80 -12.48
N ARG A 106 -6.92 -3.00 -12.91
CA ARG A 106 -7.82 -3.89 -13.69
C ARG A 106 -9.00 -4.38 -12.88
N ILE A 107 -8.83 -4.60 -11.57
CA ILE A 107 -9.92 -5.05 -10.70
C ILE A 107 -10.77 -3.90 -10.16
N SER A 108 -10.31 -2.65 -10.28
CA SER A 108 -11.10 -1.46 -9.92
C SER A 108 -12.40 -1.39 -10.71
N ALA A 109 -12.43 -1.87 -11.96
CA ALA A 109 -13.66 -1.99 -12.74
C ALA A 109 -14.67 -3.00 -12.17
N GLY A 110 -14.21 -3.97 -11.37
CA GLY A 110 -15.03 -5.00 -10.75
C GLY A 110 -15.52 -4.66 -9.34
N GLY A 111 -15.20 -3.47 -8.79
CA GLY A 111 -15.64 -3.04 -7.46
C GLY A 111 -14.89 -3.67 -6.28
N TYR A 112 -13.81 -4.43 -6.53
CA TYR A 112 -13.00 -5.05 -5.48
C TYR A 112 -11.93 -4.12 -4.88
N GLU A 113 -11.80 -2.91 -5.41
CA GLU A 113 -10.74 -1.97 -5.02
C GLU A 113 -10.91 -1.46 -3.59
N ASP A 114 -12.14 -1.16 -3.15
CA ASP A 114 -12.41 -0.75 -1.78
C ASP A 114 -12.06 -1.86 -0.77
N GLU A 115 -12.41 -3.11 -1.09
CA GLU A 115 -12.11 -4.27 -0.23
C GLU A 115 -10.60 -4.53 -0.15
N LEU A 116 -9.89 -4.42 -1.28
CA LEU A 116 -8.45 -4.54 -1.33
C LEU A 116 -7.78 -3.41 -0.53
N CYS A 117 -8.29 -2.19 -0.64
CA CYS A 117 -7.80 -1.05 0.12
C CYS A 117 -7.88 -1.34 1.61
N VAL A 118 -9.05 -1.74 2.12
CA VAL A 118 -9.27 -2.09 3.54
C VAL A 118 -8.27 -3.15 3.99
N ASP A 119 -8.13 -4.26 3.28
CA ASP A 119 -7.18 -5.31 3.66
C ASP A 119 -5.73 -4.81 3.75
N LEU A 120 -5.31 -3.90 2.87
CA LEU A 120 -3.93 -3.42 2.81
C LEU A 120 -3.60 -2.29 3.78
N VAL A 121 -4.58 -1.44 4.11
CA VAL A 121 -4.34 -0.16 4.79
C VAL A 121 -5.07 0.01 6.11
N ASP A 122 -6.06 -0.82 6.43
CA ASP A 122 -6.82 -0.72 7.68
C ASP A 122 -5.99 -1.19 8.89
N VAL A 123 -5.93 -0.38 9.95
CA VAL A 123 -5.04 -0.60 11.12
C VAL A 123 -5.80 -1.11 12.34
N GLU A 124 -7.04 -1.56 12.20
CA GLU A 124 -7.79 -2.07 13.34
C GLU A 124 -7.13 -3.30 13.99
N GLU A 125 -6.91 -3.21 15.31
CA GLU A 125 -6.37 -4.30 16.12
C GLU A 125 -7.36 -5.47 16.12
N SER A 126 -6.89 -6.62 15.68
CA SER A 126 -7.68 -7.84 15.53
C SER A 126 -6.79 -9.04 15.75
N ASP A 127 -7.32 -10.06 16.41
CA ASP A 127 -6.64 -11.34 16.62
C ASP A 127 -6.72 -12.24 15.38
N GLU A 128 -7.45 -11.84 14.34
CA GLU A 128 -7.58 -12.60 13.10
C GLU A 128 -6.39 -12.39 12.16
N GLU A 129 -5.96 -13.48 11.50
CA GLU A 129 -4.91 -13.43 10.49
C GLU A 129 -5.42 -12.74 9.21
N LYS A 130 -5.28 -11.42 9.14
CA LYS A 130 -5.74 -10.62 7.99
C LYS A 130 -4.81 -10.70 6.77
N PRO A 131 -5.36 -10.63 5.54
CA PRO A 131 -4.61 -10.40 4.31
C PRO A 131 -3.75 -9.14 4.42
N LYS A 132 -2.43 -9.26 4.28
CA LYS A 132 -1.52 -8.09 4.34
C LYS A 132 -0.27 -8.23 3.49
N LEU A 133 0.38 -7.09 3.25
CA LEU A 133 1.73 -7.03 2.73
C LEU A 133 2.71 -6.78 3.89
N ILE A 134 3.97 -7.16 3.71
CA ILE A 134 5.07 -6.83 4.61
C ILE A 134 6.10 -6.02 3.84
N VAL A 135 6.60 -4.95 4.46
CA VAL A 135 7.70 -4.13 3.93
C VAL A 135 8.94 -4.37 4.78
N TRP A 136 9.97 -4.95 4.17
CA TRP A 136 11.21 -5.38 4.84
C TRP A 136 12.34 -4.37 4.75
N GLY A 137 12.21 -3.35 3.90
CA GLY A 137 13.29 -2.41 3.60
C GLY A 137 12.79 -1.12 2.97
N ASN A 138 13.55 -0.59 2.01
CA ASN A 138 13.19 0.66 1.33
C ASN A 138 11.84 0.48 0.59
N PRO A 139 10.82 1.29 0.90
CA PRO A 139 9.48 1.12 0.36
C PRO A 139 9.38 1.39 -1.15
N SER A 140 10.35 2.10 -1.73
CA SER A 140 10.45 2.33 -3.17
C SER A 140 11.12 1.18 -3.94
N ASP A 141 11.73 0.20 -3.24
CA ASP A 141 12.32 -0.99 -3.86
C ASP A 141 11.26 -2.10 -3.96
N PRO A 142 10.88 -2.56 -5.17
CA PRO A 142 9.99 -3.70 -5.37
C PRO A 142 10.36 -4.94 -4.56
N ARG A 143 11.66 -5.19 -4.37
CA ARG A 143 12.17 -6.38 -3.67
C ARG A 143 11.98 -6.32 -2.17
N ALA A 144 11.65 -5.15 -1.62
CA ALA A 144 11.39 -4.98 -0.20
C ALA A 144 9.99 -5.44 0.22
N TRP A 145 9.12 -5.82 -0.73
CA TRP A 145 7.73 -6.17 -0.46
C TRP A 145 7.48 -7.68 -0.48
N GLU A 146 6.73 -8.17 0.51
CA GLU A 146 6.28 -9.56 0.59
C GLU A 146 4.76 -9.62 0.71
N GLY A 147 4.12 -10.40 -0.16
CA GLY A 147 2.74 -10.86 0.03
C GLY A 147 2.67 -11.98 1.06
N THR A 148 1.89 -11.79 2.12
CA THR A 148 1.64 -12.85 3.12
C THR A 148 0.81 -14.00 2.54
N VAL A 149 0.83 -15.16 3.20
CA VAL A 149 0.00 -16.31 2.77
C VAL A 149 -1.51 -15.97 2.77
N PRO A 150 -2.10 -15.32 3.79
CA PRO A 150 -3.48 -14.84 3.74
C PRO A 150 -3.74 -13.89 2.57
N PHE A 151 -2.83 -12.95 2.30
CA PHE A 151 -2.93 -12.06 1.13
C PHE A 151 -2.97 -12.83 -0.17
N LEU A 152 -2.05 -13.76 -0.37
CA LEU A 152 -1.96 -14.55 -1.61
C LEU A 152 -3.12 -15.54 -1.76
N ARG A 153 -3.71 -16.02 -0.67
CA ARG A 153 -4.94 -16.83 -0.72
C ARG A 153 -6.13 -16.01 -1.20
N LYS A 154 -6.30 -14.78 -0.70
CA LYS A 154 -7.44 -13.91 -1.04
C LYS A 154 -7.25 -13.20 -2.40
N TRP A 155 -6.08 -12.64 -2.63
CA TRP A 155 -5.77 -11.75 -3.75
C TRP A 155 -4.78 -12.33 -4.76
N GLY A 156 -4.31 -13.57 -4.58
CA GLY A 156 -3.34 -14.20 -5.50
C GLY A 156 -3.83 -14.29 -6.95
N TRP A 157 -5.14 -14.35 -7.16
CA TRP A 157 -5.73 -14.29 -8.51
C TRP A 157 -5.59 -12.90 -9.16
N VAL A 158 -5.56 -11.82 -8.38
CA VAL A 158 -5.37 -10.44 -8.85
C VAL A 158 -3.93 -10.23 -9.30
N VAL A 159 -2.98 -10.63 -8.46
CA VAL A 159 -1.54 -10.47 -8.71
C VAL A 159 -0.97 -11.61 -9.57
N ARG A 160 -1.82 -12.42 -10.18
CA ARG A 160 -1.40 -13.51 -11.06
C ARG A 160 -0.58 -12.95 -12.23
N GLY A 161 0.65 -13.45 -12.37
CA GLY A 161 1.60 -12.98 -13.38
C GLY A 161 2.55 -11.87 -12.89
N CYS A 162 2.41 -11.42 -11.64
CA CYS A 162 3.39 -10.52 -11.02
C CYS A 162 4.58 -11.31 -10.44
N GLN A 163 5.47 -11.77 -11.31
CA GLN A 163 6.64 -12.57 -10.88
C GLN A 163 7.53 -11.83 -9.89
N GLU A 164 7.70 -10.51 -10.05
CA GLU A 164 8.51 -9.70 -9.14
C GLU A 164 8.03 -9.77 -7.68
N LEU A 165 6.70 -9.75 -7.46
CA LEU A 165 6.13 -9.90 -6.13
C LEU A 165 6.33 -11.32 -5.59
N PHE A 166 6.18 -12.34 -6.43
CA PHE A 166 6.36 -13.74 -6.05
C PHE A 166 7.82 -14.08 -5.72
N ASP A 167 8.76 -13.55 -6.49
CA ASP A 167 10.20 -13.66 -6.26
C ASP A 167 10.59 -12.96 -4.97
N ALA A 168 10.10 -11.72 -4.74
CA ALA A 168 10.34 -10.98 -3.51
C ALA A 168 9.74 -11.70 -2.29
N THR A 169 8.50 -12.19 -2.40
CA THR A 169 7.88 -13.03 -1.34
C THR A 169 8.74 -14.24 -1.02
N ASN A 170 9.13 -15.02 -2.04
CA ASN A 170 9.92 -16.23 -1.81
C ASN A 170 11.32 -15.92 -1.25
N HIS A 171 11.95 -14.82 -1.65
CA HIS A 171 13.22 -14.37 -1.12
C HIS A 171 13.17 -14.12 0.40
N TRP A 172 12.17 -13.37 0.87
CA TRP A 172 12.04 -13.06 2.30
C TRP A 172 11.63 -14.28 3.12
N ARG A 173 10.77 -15.14 2.58
CA ARG A 173 10.41 -16.43 3.19
C ARG A 173 11.65 -17.31 3.39
N GLU A 174 12.47 -17.47 2.36
CA GLU A 174 13.70 -18.28 2.45
C GLU A 174 14.71 -17.70 3.43
N THR A 175 14.84 -16.37 3.48
CA THR A 175 15.74 -15.70 4.43
C THR A 175 15.38 -16.02 5.89
N ARG A 176 14.10 -16.27 6.17
CA ARG A 176 13.60 -16.71 7.49
C ARG A 176 13.56 -18.24 7.68
N GLY A 177 14.04 -19.01 6.70
CA GLY A 177 13.98 -20.48 6.73
C GLY A 177 12.59 -21.05 6.43
N GLU A 178 11.65 -20.25 5.93
CA GLU A 178 10.33 -20.72 5.52
C GLU A 178 10.37 -21.38 4.12
N ARG A 179 9.46 -22.31 3.89
CA ARG A 179 9.31 -22.93 2.55
C ARG A 179 8.81 -21.92 1.52
N LYS A 180 9.40 -21.97 0.33
CA LYS A 180 8.90 -21.30 -0.87
C LYS A 180 7.44 -21.65 -1.15
N LEU A 181 6.66 -20.64 -1.51
CA LEU A 181 5.33 -20.82 -2.05
C LEU A 181 5.42 -21.26 -3.51
N ARG A 182 4.44 -22.07 -3.92
CA ARG A 182 4.24 -22.49 -5.31
C ARG A 182 3.01 -21.74 -5.82
N PHE A 183 3.17 -21.05 -6.93
CA PHE A 183 2.18 -20.15 -7.53
C PHE A 183 1.60 -20.73 -8.81
#